data_AF-A0A5B6UNC9-F1
#
_entry.id   AF-A0A5B6UNC9-F1
#
_cell.length_a   1.000
_cell.length_b   1.000
_cell.length_c   1.000
_cell.angle_alpha   90.00
_cell.angle_beta   90.00
_cell.angle_gamma   90.00
#
_symmetry.space_group_name_H-M   'P 1'
#
loop_
_entity.id
_entity.type
_entity.pdbx_description
1 polymer ?
#
loop_
_entity_poly.entity_id
_entity_poly.type
_entity_poly.pdbx_seq_one_letter_code
_entity_poly.pdbx_strand_id
1 'polypeptide(L)'
;MLRLSLLTLLVLLGSGLTRRVTSHEESGEWSCESNSEIQVLADFAPGVITLDGHADDWKDIDGFDFSLLPALDPHEDHEYKDGKMTVKAVHDGNDVFFLLQVDGDYAYTKGDNAKCPSVALMFQTGDDATYHNMGGCKEPRDSCTNKTCKGHEVDIMHFSIGNAIPGRLYGGNPIDNRDGNGGDR
;
A
#
# COMPACT_ATOMS: atom_id res chain seq x y z
N MET A 1 -32.62 7.26 44.35
CA MET A 1 -32.24 8.31 43.39
C MET A 1 -30.76 8.21 43.00
N LEU A 2 -29.82 8.19 43.95
CA LEU A 2 -28.37 8.11 43.69
C LEU A 2 -27.92 6.93 42.79
N ARG A 3 -28.52 5.75 42.94
CA ARG A 3 -28.20 4.56 42.10
C ARG A 3 -28.64 4.71 40.64
N LEU A 4 -29.75 5.41 40.39
CA LEU A 4 -30.27 5.63 39.05
C LEU A 4 -29.42 6.66 38.29
N SER A 5 -28.94 7.68 39.02
CA SER A 5 -28.02 8.71 38.52
C SER A 5 -26.64 8.16 38.17
N LEU A 6 -26.15 7.16 38.92
CA LEU A 6 -24.86 6.53 38.64
C LEU A 6 -24.90 5.66 37.37
N LEU A 7 -26.00 4.92 37.16
CA LEU A 7 -26.21 4.12 35.95
C LEU A 7 -26.34 4.99 34.69
N THR A 8 -27.02 6.13 34.78
CA THR A 8 -27.13 7.06 33.65
C THR A 8 -25.79 7.69 33.29
N LEU A 9 -24.95 8.01 34.28
CA LEU A 9 -23.60 8.54 34.04
C LEU A 9 -22.68 7.50 33.36
N LEU A 10 -22.75 6.24 33.78
CA LEU A 10 -21.98 5.13 33.16
C LEU A 10 -22.39 4.86 31.72
N VAL A 11 -23.68 4.95 31.39
CA VAL A 11 -24.18 4.80 30.01
C VAL A 11 -23.72 5.95 29.11
N LEU A 12 -23.73 7.19 29.63
CA LEU A 12 -23.24 8.38 28.91
C LEU A 12 -21.71 8.36 28.69
N LEU A 13 -20.95 7.84 29.66
CA LEU A 13 -19.49 7.68 29.53
C LEU A 13 -19.10 6.53 28.57
N GLY A 14 -19.91 5.46 28.50
CA GLY A 14 -19.64 4.32 27.61
C GLY A 14 -19.97 4.57 26.14
N SER A 15 -20.91 5.49 25.84
CA SER A 15 -21.32 5.80 24.47
C SER A 15 -20.37 6.74 23.73
N GLY A 16 -19.42 7.38 24.42
CA GLY A 16 -18.35 8.19 23.82
C GLY A 16 -17.18 7.36 23.24
N LEU A 17 -17.12 6.05 23.52
CA LEU A 17 -16.03 5.17 23.09
C LEU A 17 -16.30 4.42 21.78
N THR A 18 -17.53 4.46 21.26
CA THR A 18 -17.85 3.88 19.96
C THR A 18 -17.66 4.95 18.88
N ARG A 19 -16.43 5.11 18.39
CA ARG A 19 -16.18 5.84 17.15
C ARG A 19 -16.87 5.05 16.03
N ARG A 20 -18.06 5.50 15.61
CA ARG A 20 -18.73 4.94 14.43
C ARG A 20 -17.82 5.23 13.24
N VAL A 21 -17.28 4.17 12.64
CA VAL A 21 -16.64 4.26 11.33
C VAL A 21 -17.78 4.15 10.33
N THR A 22 -18.02 5.22 9.59
CA THR A 22 -18.98 5.21 8.48
C THR A 22 -18.34 4.45 7.33
N SER A 23 -19.07 3.53 6.69
CA SER A 23 -18.66 3.05 5.37
C SER A 23 -18.67 4.25 4.43
N HIS A 24 -17.55 4.53 3.79
CA HIS A 24 -17.50 5.55 2.75
C HIS A 24 -18.13 4.95 1.49
N GLU A 25 -19.20 5.57 0.99
CA GLU A 25 -19.74 5.27 -0.33
C GLU A 25 -18.99 6.17 -1.32
N GLU A 26 -18.17 5.58 -2.19
CA GLU A 26 -17.71 6.29 -3.37
C GLU A 26 -18.89 6.46 -4.33
N SER A 27 -19.17 7.69 -4.72
CA SER A 27 -20.17 7.98 -5.75
C SER A 27 -19.50 7.99 -7.13
N GLY A 28 -19.92 7.09 -8.03
CA GLY A 28 -19.45 7.09 -9.42
C GLY A 28 -19.35 5.70 -10.03
N GLU A 29 -19.15 5.63 -11.34
CA GLU A 29 -18.76 4.40 -12.04
C GLU A 29 -17.23 4.29 -12.01
N TRP A 30 -16.69 3.19 -11.47
CA TRP A 30 -15.26 2.92 -11.41
C TRP A 30 -14.87 1.90 -12.48
N SER A 31 -13.79 2.13 -13.22
CA SER A 31 -13.28 1.21 -14.24
C SER A 31 -11.77 0.98 -14.09
N CYS A 32 -11.33 -0.27 -14.26
CA CYS A 32 -9.91 -0.63 -14.38
C CYS A 32 -9.33 -0.39 -15.79
N GLU A 33 -10.13 0.10 -16.74
CA GLU A 33 -9.62 0.45 -18.06
C GLU A 33 -8.69 1.67 -17.93
N SER A 34 -7.40 1.36 -17.94
CA SER A 34 -6.33 2.33 -17.91
C SER A 34 -6.31 3.09 -19.23
N ASN A 35 -6.59 4.40 -19.18
CA ASN A 35 -6.00 5.29 -20.16
C ASN A 35 -4.47 5.03 -20.16
N SER A 36 -3.80 5.20 -21.31
CA SER A 36 -2.36 4.91 -21.49
C SER A 36 -1.42 5.61 -20.49
N GLU A 37 -1.94 6.52 -19.67
CA GLU A 37 -1.23 7.36 -18.70
C GLU A 37 -0.91 6.67 -17.36
N ILE A 38 -1.49 5.51 -17.05
CA ILE A 38 -1.21 4.79 -15.78
C ILE A 38 -0.37 3.52 -15.92
N GLN A 39 0.16 3.25 -17.12
CA GLN A 39 1.07 2.14 -17.34
C GLN A 39 2.51 2.57 -17.02
N VAL A 40 3.11 1.93 -16.01
CA VAL A 40 4.54 2.09 -15.73
C VAL A 40 5.31 1.18 -16.69
N LEU A 41 6.03 1.78 -17.63
CA LEU A 41 6.93 1.06 -18.51
C LEU A 41 8.27 0.85 -17.81
N ALA A 42 8.74 -0.39 -17.81
CA ALA A 42 10.09 -0.74 -17.40
C ALA A 42 10.93 -0.97 -18.66
N ASP A 43 11.87 -0.09 -18.94
CA ASP A 43 12.78 -0.25 -20.08
C ASP A 43 13.92 -1.22 -19.76
N PHE A 44 14.43 -1.90 -20.80
CA PHE A 44 15.57 -2.80 -20.68
C PHE A 44 16.88 -2.01 -20.48
N ALA A 45 17.46 -2.10 -19.29
CA ALA A 45 18.66 -1.34 -18.88
C ALA A 45 19.61 -2.21 -18.02
N PRO A 46 20.27 -3.22 -18.60
CA PRO A 46 21.10 -4.14 -17.84
C PRO A 46 22.35 -3.47 -17.25
N GLY A 47 22.60 -3.71 -15.96
CA GLY A 47 23.79 -3.23 -15.26
C GLY A 47 23.82 -1.74 -14.94
N VAL A 48 22.68 -1.03 -15.10
CA VAL A 48 22.57 0.41 -14.79
C VAL A 48 22.25 0.64 -13.31
N ILE A 49 21.46 -0.23 -12.70
CA ILE A 49 20.96 -0.06 -11.33
C ILE A 49 21.77 -0.87 -10.33
N THR A 50 22.20 -0.23 -9.24
CA THR A 50 22.67 -0.88 -8.03
C THR A 50 21.60 -0.86 -6.92
N LEU A 51 21.49 -1.94 -6.15
CA LEU A 51 20.52 -2.07 -5.04
C LEU A 51 21.09 -1.53 -3.72
N ASP A 52 21.46 -0.25 -3.71
CA ASP A 52 22.10 0.40 -2.55
C ASP A 52 21.30 1.57 -1.96
N GLY A 53 20.17 1.93 -2.58
CA GLY A 53 19.30 3.02 -2.15
C GLY A 53 19.76 4.41 -2.58
N HIS A 54 20.83 4.52 -3.38
CA HIS A 54 21.23 5.78 -4.00
C HIS A 54 20.45 6.04 -5.29
N ALA A 55 19.96 7.28 -5.45
CA ALA A 55 19.16 7.67 -6.61
C ALA A 55 20.02 8.05 -7.84
N ASP A 56 21.34 8.07 -7.71
CA ASP A 56 22.25 8.58 -8.76
C ASP A 56 22.17 7.73 -10.04
N ASP A 57 22.03 6.41 -9.91
CA ASP A 57 21.87 5.47 -11.02
C ASP A 57 20.56 5.71 -11.81
N TRP A 58 19.61 6.44 -11.21
CA TRP A 58 18.26 6.67 -11.74
C TRP A 58 18.09 8.04 -12.38
N LYS A 59 19.14 8.86 -12.45
CA LYS A 59 19.07 10.25 -12.93
C LYS A 59 18.61 10.39 -14.38
N ASP A 60 18.96 9.41 -15.22
CA ASP A 60 18.67 9.38 -16.65
C ASP A 60 17.46 8.48 -16.99
N ILE A 61 16.77 7.97 -15.97
CA ILE A 61 15.56 7.16 -16.11
C ILE A 61 14.34 8.06 -15.89
N ASP A 62 13.41 8.03 -16.84
CA ASP A 62 12.16 8.78 -16.75
C ASP A 62 11.26 8.24 -15.64
N GLY A 63 10.49 9.12 -15.01
CA GLY A 63 9.59 8.80 -13.92
C GLY A 63 8.13 9.03 -14.29
N PHE A 64 7.26 8.27 -13.65
CA PHE A 64 5.81 8.41 -13.72
C PHE A 64 5.31 9.03 -12.42
N ASP A 65 4.62 10.16 -12.51
CA ASP A 65 4.11 10.87 -11.34
C ASP A 65 2.65 10.54 -11.06
N PHE A 66 2.37 10.17 -9.82
CA PHE A 66 1.05 9.82 -9.32
C PHE A 66 0.66 10.72 -8.15
N SER A 67 -0.52 11.31 -8.20
CA SER A 67 -1.10 11.98 -7.02
C SER A 67 -1.31 10.95 -5.90
N LEU A 68 -0.91 11.29 -4.69
CA LEU A 68 -1.18 10.48 -3.50
C LEU A 68 -2.47 10.93 -2.85
N LEU A 69 -3.47 10.04 -2.87
CA LEU A 69 -4.81 10.30 -2.36
C LEU A 69 -5.11 9.43 -1.13
N PRO A 70 -5.91 9.91 -0.16
CA PRO A 70 -6.38 9.08 0.94
C PRO A 70 -7.19 7.89 0.43
N ALA A 71 -6.83 6.68 0.87
CA ALA A 71 -7.45 5.45 0.37
C ALA A 71 -8.96 5.32 0.65
N LEU A 72 -9.48 6.04 1.65
CA LEU A 72 -10.91 6.01 2.02
C LEU A 72 -11.69 7.24 1.52
N ASP A 73 -10.99 8.21 0.92
CA ASP A 73 -11.56 9.49 0.49
C ASP A 73 -10.69 10.11 -0.63
N PRO A 74 -10.65 9.48 -1.83
CA PRO A 74 -9.71 9.86 -2.88
C PRO A 74 -10.21 11.05 -3.71
N HIS A 75 -10.58 12.13 -3.04
CA HIS A 75 -10.91 13.40 -3.68
C HIS A 75 -9.67 14.24 -3.94
N GLU A 76 -9.63 14.94 -5.08
CA GLU A 76 -8.49 15.77 -5.51
C GLU A 76 -8.16 16.88 -4.50
N ASP A 77 -9.16 17.41 -3.76
CA ASP A 77 -8.94 18.41 -2.72
C ASP A 77 -8.29 17.85 -1.44
N HIS A 78 -8.17 16.52 -1.36
CA HIS A 78 -7.52 15.80 -0.27
C HIS A 78 -6.16 15.21 -0.66
N GLU A 79 -5.60 15.59 -1.80
CA GLU A 79 -4.24 15.21 -2.21
C GLU A 79 -3.19 15.48 -1.12
N TYR A 80 -2.23 14.57 -1.02
CA TYR A 80 -1.08 14.71 -0.14
C TYR A 80 -0.28 15.96 -0.52
N LYS A 81 -0.16 16.88 0.44
CA LYS A 81 0.28 18.26 0.15
C LYS A 81 1.77 18.39 -0.14
N ASP A 82 2.58 17.48 0.36
CA ASP A 82 4.04 17.57 0.25
C ASP A 82 4.56 17.02 -1.08
N GLY A 83 3.69 16.48 -1.94
CA GLY A 83 4.05 16.15 -3.31
C GLY A 83 3.31 14.94 -3.88
N LYS A 84 3.80 14.51 -5.03
CA LYS A 84 3.37 13.30 -5.74
C LYS A 84 4.32 12.15 -5.43
N MET A 85 3.87 10.94 -5.73
CA MET A 85 4.76 9.78 -5.82
C MET A 85 5.31 9.70 -7.23
N THR A 86 6.63 9.72 -7.38
CA THR A 86 7.30 9.37 -8.63
C THR A 86 7.71 7.90 -8.58
N VAL A 87 7.34 7.14 -9.60
CA VAL A 87 7.77 5.76 -9.82
C VAL A 87 8.66 5.70 -11.04
N LYS A 88 9.87 5.16 -10.89
CA LYS A 88 10.75 4.81 -12.00
C LYS A 88 10.91 3.29 -12.05
N ALA A 89 10.96 2.72 -13.25
CA ALA A 89 11.12 1.29 -13.42
C ALA A 89 12.05 0.96 -14.59
N VAL A 90 12.89 -0.06 -14.41
CA VAL A 90 13.73 -0.66 -15.45
C VAL A 90 13.88 -2.15 -15.19
N HIS A 91 14.33 -2.93 -16.18
CA HIS A 91 14.65 -4.34 -15.99
C HIS A 91 15.95 -4.73 -16.70
N ASP A 92 16.61 -5.79 -16.23
CA ASP A 92 17.83 -6.34 -16.87
C ASP A 92 17.57 -7.65 -17.62
N GLY A 93 16.29 -8.05 -17.71
CA GLY A 93 15.84 -9.30 -18.34
C GLY A 93 15.78 -10.48 -17.38
N ASN A 94 16.32 -10.35 -16.17
CA ASN A 94 16.14 -11.30 -15.07
C ASN A 94 15.27 -10.69 -13.97
N ASP A 95 15.59 -9.47 -13.55
CA ASP A 95 14.93 -8.75 -12.47
C ASP A 95 14.32 -7.43 -12.98
N VAL A 96 13.27 -6.99 -12.29
CA VAL A 96 12.65 -5.67 -12.47
C VAL A 96 12.97 -4.82 -11.25
N PHE A 97 13.46 -3.61 -11.49
CA PHE A 97 13.87 -2.66 -10.48
C PHE A 97 12.87 -1.51 -10.43
N PHE A 98 12.51 -1.09 -9.21
CA PHE A 98 11.63 0.05 -8.98
C PHE A 98 12.30 1.05 -8.03
N LEU A 99 12.20 2.33 -8.36
CA LEU A 99 12.48 3.42 -7.42
C LEU A 99 11.16 4.17 -7.16
N LEU A 100 10.80 4.28 -5.89
CA LEU A 100 9.66 5.05 -5.44
C LEU A 100 10.17 6.25 -4.66
N GLN A 101 9.79 7.44 -5.11
CA GLN A 101 10.18 8.70 -4.49
C GLN A 101 8.91 9.45 -4.10
N VAL A 102 8.85 9.90 -2.86
CA VAL A 102 7.78 10.76 -2.36
C VAL A 102 8.47 11.92 -1.66
N ASP A 103 8.21 13.12 -2.14
CA ASP A 103 8.72 14.33 -1.51
C ASP A 103 7.99 14.57 -0.18
N GLY A 104 8.73 15.03 0.82
CA GLY A 104 8.19 15.38 2.13
C GLY A 104 9.17 15.20 3.27
N ASP A 105 8.70 15.52 4.46
CA ASP A 105 9.51 15.41 5.67
C ASP A 105 9.80 13.94 6.00
N TYR A 106 11.09 13.65 6.19
CA TYR A 106 11.53 12.31 6.57
C TYR A 106 11.15 11.98 8.01
N ALA A 107 10.00 11.36 8.20
CA ALA A 107 9.44 11.05 9.51
C ALA A 107 9.89 9.65 10.02
N TYR A 108 11.18 9.47 10.31
CA TYR A 108 11.68 8.21 10.88
C TYR A 108 12.21 8.38 12.31
N THR A 109 11.69 7.55 13.22
CA THR A 109 12.24 7.41 14.57
C THR A 109 12.81 6.02 14.75
N LYS A 110 14.13 5.95 14.98
CA LYS A 110 14.83 4.68 15.18
C LYS A 110 14.22 3.90 16.35
N GLY A 111 13.75 2.69 16.08
CA GLY A 111 13.18 1.78 17.07
C GLY A 111 11.68 1.97 17.36
N ASP A 112 11.02 2.93 16.71
CA ASP A 112 9.56 3.09 16.75
C ASP A 112 8.94 2.70 15.41
N ASN A 113 8.45 1.47 15.32
CA ASN A 113 7.87 0.92 14.09
C ASN A 113 6.38 1.24 13.92
N ALA A 114 5.72 1.90 14.88
CA ALA A 114 4.27 2.07 14.86
C ALA A 114 3.78 3.15 13.88
N LYS A 115 4.70 4.00 13.36
CA LYS A 115 4.39 5.13 12.47
C LYS A 115 5.47 5.39 11.43
N CYS A 116 6.21 4.36 11.02
CA CYS A 116 7.24 4.54 10.02
C CYS A 116 6.63 4.79 8.63
N PRO A 117 7.21 5.71 7.84
CA PRO A 117 6.92 5.84 6.43
C PRO A 117 7.06 4.46 5.77
N SER A 118 6.02 4.10 5.03
CA SER A 118 5.89 2.81 4.40
C SER A 118 5.27 3.00 3.02
N VAL A 119 5.67 2.14 2.11
CA VAL A 119 5.29 2.19 0.70
C VAL A 119 4.98 0.77 0.24
N ALA A 120 4.00 0.62 -0.65
CA ALA A 120 3.66 -0.65 -1.23
C ALA A 120 3.39 -0.54 -2.73
N LEU A 121 3.88 -1.53 -3.47
CA LEU A 121 3.48 -1.78 -4.85
C LEU A 121 2.50 -2.95 -4.83
N MET A 122 1.39 -2.80 -5.55
CA MET A 122 0.38 -3.85 -5.70
C MET A 122 0.34 -4.30 -7.15
N PHE A 123 0.44 -5.61 -7.34
CA PHE A 123 0.36 -6.26 -8.63
C PHE A 123 -0.95 -7.04 -8.71
N GLN A 124 -1.66 -6.84 -9.82
CA GLN A 124 -2.80 -7.67 -10.15
C GLN A 124 -2.28 -9.06 -10.54
N THR A 125 -2.69 -10.11 -9.82
CA THR A 125 -2.30 -11.49 -10.14
C THR A 125 -3.48 -12.34 -10.61
N GLY A 126 -4.69 -12.03 -10.14
CA GLY A 126 -5.93 -12.60 -10.63
C GLY A 126 -6.58 -11.78 -11.75
N ASP A 127 -7.24 -12.46 -12.68
CA ASP A 127 -7.88 -11.83 -13.85
C ASP A 127 -9.01 -10.85 -13.48
N ASP A 128 -9.67 -11.07 -12.33
CA ASP A 128 -10.79 -10.28 -11.82
C ASP A 128 -10.40 -9.34 -10.65
N ALA A 129 -9.11 -9.25 -10.32
CA ALA A 129 -8.62 -8.41 -9.23
C ALA A 129 -8.67 -6.92 -9.59
N THR A 130 -9.01 -6.08 -8.62
CA THR A 130 -9.04 -4.62 -8.81
C THR A 130 -8.19 -3.91 -7.76
N TYR A 131 -7.46 -2.87 -8.18
CA TYR A 131 -6.60 -2.07 -7.29
C TYR A 131 -7.40 -1.42 -6.15
N HIS A 132 -8.54 -0.81 -6.49
CA HIS A 132 -9.33 0.03 -5.59
C HIS A 132 -9.74 -0.67 -4.28
N ASN A 133 -10.01 -1.98 -4.33
CA ASN A 133 -10.41 -2.78 -3.17
C ASN A 133 -9.49 -3.98 -2.93
N MET A 134 -8.22 -3.87 -3.36
CA MET A 134 -7.16 -4.85 -3.13
C MET A 134 -7.55 -6.29 -3.56
N GLY A 135 -8.21 -6.43 -4.71
CA GLY A 135 -8.65 -7.72 -5.27
C GLY A 135 -10.16 -7.85 -5.42
N GLY A 136 -10.95 -7.39 -4.45
CA GLY A 136 -12.38 -7.14 -4.67
C GLY A 136 -13.32 -8.33 -4.69
N CYS A 137 -12.92 -9.46 -4.12
CA CYS A 137 -13.82 -10.60 -3.95
C CYS A 137 -15.07 -10.21 -3.16
N LYS A 138 -16.25 -10.54 -3.71
CA LYS A 138 -17.56 -10.17 -3.12
C LYS A 138 -18.09 -11.18 -2.11
N GLU A 139 -17.38 -12.30 -1.93
CA GLU A 139 -17.76 -13.31 -0.95
C GLU A 139 -17.68 -12.75 0.47
N PRO A 140 -18.69 -13.02 1.31
CA PRO A 140 -18.62 -12.65 2.72
C PRO A 140 -17.46 -13.38 3.43
N ARG A 141 -17.02 -12.79 4.54
CA ARG A 141 -15.84 -13.24 5.29
C ARG A 141 -15.88 -14.74 5.66
N ASP A 142 -17.06 -15.28 5.90
CA ASP A 142 -17.29 -16.67 6.30
C ASP A 142 -17.34 -17.67 5.13
N SER A 143 -17.55 -17.21 3.90
CA SER A 143 -17.52 -18.05 2.68
C SER A 143 -16.28 -17.84 1.81
N CYS A 144 -15.44 -16.86 2.14
CA CYS A 144 -14.19 -16.58 1.44
C CYS A 144 -13.20 -17.75 1.59
N THR A 145 -12.83 -18.35 0.46
CA THR A 145 -11.85 -19.43 0.34
C THR A 145 -11.00 -19.21 -0.91
N ASN A 146 -9.88 -19.93 -1.04
CA ASN A 146 -9.06 -19.91 -2.25
C ASN A 146 -9.77 -20.43 -3.52
N LYS A 147 -10.99 -20.96 -3.40
CA LYS A 147 -11.81 -21.38 -4.55
C LYS A 147 -12.88 -20.34 -4.87
N THR A 148 -13.52 -19.79 -3.85
CA THR A 148 -14.65 -18.86 -4.01
C THR A 148 -14.18 -17.45 -4.38
N CYS A 149 -12.95 -17.08 -4.01
CA CYS A 149 -12.32 -15.81 -4.40
C CYS A 149 -11.21 -15.98 -5.44
N LYS A 150 -11.13 -17.13 -6.11
CA LYS A 150 -10.13 -17.34 -7.16
C LYS A 150 -10.33 -16.33 -8.28
N GLY A 151 -9.26 -15.73 -8.77
CA GLY A 151 -9.28 -14.68 -9.79
C GLY A 151 -9.25 -13.26 -9.20
N HIS A 152 -9.44 -13.10 -7.89
CA HIS A 152 -9.39 -11.81 -7.20
C HIS A 152 -8.08 -11.59 -6.43
N GLU A 153 -7.05 -12.40 -6.67
CA GLU A 153 -5.77 -12.28 -5.99
C GLU A 153 -4.99 -11.03 -6.43
N VAL A 154 -4.33 -10.40 -5.46
CA VAL A 154 -3.31 -9.38 -5.67
C VAL A 154 -2.05 -9.81 -4.94
N ASP A 155 -0.90 -9.42 -5.45
CA ASP A 155 0.35 -9.49 -4.71
C ASP A 155 0.78 -8.08 -4.29
N ILE A 156 1.32 -7.96 -3.08
CA ILE A 156 1.66 -6.66 -2.50
C ILE A 156 3.08 -6.73 -1.95
N MET A 157 3.97 -5.99 -2.59
CA MET A 157 5.32 -5.75 -2.10
C MET A 157 5.29 -4.53 -1.18
N HIS A 158 5.38 -4.76 0.12
CA HIS A 158 5.33 -3.71 1.14
C HIS A 158 6.69 -3.50 1.81
N PHE A 159 7.12 -2.24 1.89
CA PHE A 159 8.36 -1.81 2.52
C PHE A 159 8.07 -0.78 3.60
N SER A 160 8.69 -0.92 4.77
CA SER A 160 8.65 0.08 5.83
C SER A 160 10.06 0.41 6.29
N ILE A 161 10.39 1.69 6.41
CA ILE A 161 11.72 2.11 6.87
C ILE A 161 12.03 1.59 8.29
N GLY A 162 11.00 1.32 9.09
CA GLY A 162 11.13 0.74 10.43
C GLY A 162 11.82 -0.63 10.48
N ASN A 163 11.60 -1.46 9.45
CA ASN A 163 12.02 -2.85 9.43
C ASN A 163 12.74 -3.28 8.14
N ALA A 164 12.80 -2.42 7.13
CA ALA A 164 13.56 -2.65 5.91
C ALA A 164 15.07 -2.62 6.21
N ILE A 165 15.75 -3.62 5.70
CA ILE A 165 17.18 -3.85 5.79
C ILE A 165 17.68 -3.82 4.34
N PRO A 166 18.59 -2.89 3.99
CA PRO A 166 19.15 -2.82 2.64
C PRO A 166 19.74 -4.18 2.20
N GLY A 167 19.47 -4.56 0.95
CA GLY A 167 19.96 -5.81 0.36
C GLY A 167 19.26 -7.08 0.83
N ARG A 168 18.19 -6.98 1.64
CA ARG A 168 17.38 -8.13 2.03
C ARG A 168 16.24 -8.36 1.05
N LEU A 169 15.92 -9.64 0.79
CA LEU A 169 14.74 -10.03 0.02
C LEU A 169 13.47 -9.87 0.87
N TYR A 170 12.44 -9.28 0.25
CA TYR A 170 11.13 -9.03 0.83
C TYR A 170 10.07 -9.53 -0.16
N GLY A 171 9.14 -10.36 0.30
CA GLY A 171 8.14 -10.98 -0.59
C GLY A 171 7.59 -12.32 -0.11
N GLY A 172 7.55 -12.56 1.20
CA GLY A 172 7.15 -13.85 1.78
C GLY A 172 5.79 -13.80 2.49
N ASN A 173 5.14 -14.97 2.58
CA ASN A 173 3.92 -15.25 3.34
C ASN A 173 3.87 -14.49 4.70
N PRO A 174 2.68 -14.04 5.17
CA PRO A 174 2.50 -13.41 6.49
C PRO A 174 3.25 -14.07 7.67
N ILE A 175 3.47 -15.39 7.62
CA ILE A 175 4.28 -16.14 8.61
C ILE A 175 5.76 -15.74 8.55
N ASP A 176 6.34 -15.60 7.36
CA ASP A 176 7.74 -15.20 7.17
C ASP A 176 7.97 -13.74 7.50
N ASN A 177 6.96 -12.90 7.28
CA ASN A 177 6.95 -11.49 7.69
C ASN A 177 6.85 -11.34 9.21
N ARG A 178 6.11 -12.22 9.90
CA ARG A 178 6.02 -12.24 11.37
C ARG A 178 7.36 -12.62 12.01
N ASP A 179 8.01 -13.64 11.46
CA ASP A 179 9.23 -14.21 12.04
C ASP A 179 10.50 -13.54 11.47
N GLY A 180 10.33 -12.62 10.50
CA GLY A 180 11.39 -11.78 9.97
C GLY A 180 12.52 -12.57 9.33
N ASN A 181 12.21 -13.72 8.72
CA ASN A 181 13.21 -14.67 8.21
C ASN A 181 13.60 -14.39 6.76
N GLY A 182 12.76 -13.73 5.95
CA GLY A 182 13.08 -13.42 4.54
C GLY A 182 13.57 -14.66 3.79
N GLY A 183 12.97 -15.80 4.10
CA GLY A 183 13.38 -17.13 3.66
C GLY A 183 12.48 -17.63 2.54
N ASP A 184 12.34 -16.84 1.49
CA ASP A 184 11.77 -17.25 0.22
C ASP A 184 12.86 -17.93 -0.61
N ARG A 185 13.02 -19.24 -0.36
CA ARG A 185 13.69 -20.19 -1.25
C ARG A 185 12.73 -21.28 -1.69
#